data_AF-A0A0H5Q7P8-F1
#
_entry.id   AF-A0A0H5Q7P8-F1
#
_cell.length_a   1.000
_cell.length_b   1.000
_cell.length_c   1.000
_cell.angle_alpha   90.00
_cell.angle_beta   90.00
_cell.angle_gamma   90.00
#
_symmetry.space_group_name_H-M   'P 1'
#
loop_
_entity.id
_entity.type
_entity.pdbx_description
1 polymer ?
#
loop_
_entity_poly.entity_id
_entity_poly.type
_entity_poly.pdbx_seq_one_letter_code
_entity_poly.pdbx_strand_id
1 'polypeptide(L)'
;MTSQRRAASRYRQLRLTCTQEVGGRVSYSISAKGLNENWNEHHVMVRDTVATDGYPLASTEDVVRLLLVVLREQLLPGSID
;
A
#
# COMPACT_ATOMS: atom_id res chain seq x y z
N MET A 1 35.84 -12.69 5.54
CA MET A 1 35.00 -11.49 5.33
C MET A 1 33.65 -11.93 4.80
N THR A 2 32.64 -11.97 5.65
CA THR A 2 31.26 -12.23 5.25
C THR A 2 30.76 -11.03 4.46
N SER A 3 30.53 -11.20 3.16
CA SER A 3 29.83 -10.20 2.35
C SER A 3 28.44 -10.02 2.96
N GLN A 4 28.24 -8.95 3.71
CA GLN A 4 26.90 -8.48 4.05
C GLN A 4 26.23 -8.16 2.72
N ARG A 5 25.40 -9.08 2.23
CA ARG A 5 24.54 -8.89 1.07
C ARG A 5 23.56 -7.78 1.45
N ARG A 6 23.96 -6.51 1.26
CA ARG A 6 23.10 -5.35 1.51
C ARG A 6 21.87 -5.55 0.63
N ALA A 7 20.69 -5.61 1.25
CA ALA A 7 19.44 -5.61 0.53
C ALA A 7 19.42 -4.35 -0.36
N ALA A 8 19.55 -4.52 -1.67
CA ALA A 8 19.53 -3.43 -2.63
C ALA A 8 18.06 -3.14 -2.98
N SER A 9 17.30 -2.58 -2.03
CA SER A 9 16.00 -2.01 -2.37
C SER A 9 16.21 -0.91 -3.40
N ARG A 10 15.47 -0.94 -4.51
CA ARG A 10 15.48 0.14 -5.51
C ARG A 10 14.71 1.38 -5.03
N TYR A 11 13.92 1.23 -3.96
CA TYR A 11 13.00 2.24 -3.45
C TYR A 11 13.45 2.76 -2.09
N ARG A 12 13.38 4.08 -1.91
CA ARG A 12 13.63 4.77 -0.65
C ARG A 12 12.45 4.68 0.30
N GLN A 13 11.24 4.77 -0.25
CA GLN A 13 10.02 4.93 0.52
C GLN A 13 8.82 4.39 -0.25
N LEU A 14 7.94 3.71 0.46
CA LEU A 14 6.57 3.41 0.04
C LEU A 14 5.61 4.21 0.92
N ARG A 15 4.54 4.74 0.32
CA ARG A 15 3.41 5.35 1.04
C ARG A 15 2.14 4.65 0.60
N LEU A 16 1.39 4.21 1.60
CA LEU A 16 0.02 3.73 1.40
C LEU A 16 -0.92 4.79 1.97
N THR A 17 -1.93 5.12 1.20
CA THR A 17 -2.98 6.04 1.63
C THR A 17 -4.31 5.32 1.51
N CYS A 18 -5.12 5.43 2.55
CA CYS A 18 -6.46 4.85 2.63
C CYS A 18 -7.41 6.00 3.01
N THR A 19 -8.49 6.15 2.25
CA THR A 19 -9.47 7.21 2.46
C THR A 19 -10.85 6.58 2.45
N GLN A 20 -11.57 6.73 3.56
CA GLN A 20 -12.95 6.29 3.66
C GLN A 20 -13.85 7.36 3.04
N GLU A 21 -14.57 6.99 1.98
CA GLU A 21 -15.46 7.87 1.24
C GLU A 21 -16.87 7.85 1.82
N VAL A 22 -17.63 8.91 1.53
CA VAL A 22 -19.05 8.99 1.88
C VAL A 22 -19.81 7.92 1.09
N GLY A 23 -20.43 6.95 1.79
CA GLY A 23 -21.17 5.84 1.18
C GLY A 23 -20.55 4.45 1.37
N GLY A 24 -19.55 4.30 2.24
CA GLY A 24 -19.01 2.98 2.61
C GLY A 24 -18.02 2.39 1.60
N ARG A 25 -17.55 3.21 0.66
CA ARG A 25 -16.41 2.88 -0.21
C ARG A 25 -15.12 3.34 0.44
N VAL A 26 -14.03 2.68 0.11
CA VAL A 26 -12.68 3.06 0.53
C VAL A 26 -11.82 3.20 -0.69
N SER A 27 -11.31 4.40 -0.93
CA SER A 27 -10.28 4.64 -1.93
C SER A 27 -8.90 4.41 -1.31
N TYR A 28 -7.98 3.86 -2.08
CA TYR A 28 -6.60 3.70 -1.63
C TYR A 28 -5.61 4.03 -2.75
N SER A 29 -4.39 4.37 -2.35
CA SER A 29 -3.29 4.54 -3.27
C SER A 29 -1.97 4.03 -2.70
N ILE A 30 -1.10 3.59 -3.59
CA ILE A 30 0.27 3.17 -3.27
C ILE A 30 1.20 4.00 -4.12
N SER A 31 2.15 4.64 -3.44
CA SER A 31 3.19 5.44 -4.08
C SER A 31 4.57 4.94 -3.67
N ALA A 32 5.50 4.90 -4.62
CA ALA A 32 6.88 4.51 -4.37
C ALA A 32 7.85 5.56 -4.88
N LYS A 33 8.79 5.96 -4.02
CA LYS A 33 9.86 6.89 -4.33
C LYS A 33 11.18 6.12 -4.46
N GLY A 34 11.92 6.31 -5.55
CA GLY A 34 13.24 5.73 -5.77
C GLY A 34 14.31 6.24 -4.79
N LEU A 35 15.42 5.50 -4.66
CA LEU A 35 16.53 5.83 -3.74
C LEU A 35 17.06 7.26 -3.87
N ASN A 36 17.16 7.76 -5.11
CA ASN A 36 17.78 9.04 -5.45
C ASN A 36 16.79 10.04 -6.06
N GLU A 37 15.48 9.76 -5.96
CA GLU A 37 14.45 10.63 -6.49
C GLU A 37 14.01 11.64 -5.44
N ASN A 38 13.41 12.76 -5.86
CA ASN A 38 12.66 13.64 -4.98
C ASN A 38 11.21 13.14 -4.88
N TRP A 39 10.49 13.50 -3.82
CA TRP A 39 9.07 13.15 -3.76
C TRP A 39 8.30 14.05 -4.73
N ASN A 40 7.43 13.45 -5.54
CA ASN A 40 6.47 14.15 -6.40
C ASN A 40 5.14 13.35 -6.46
N GLU A 41 4.07 13.99 -6.91
CA GLU A 41 2.72 13.40 -6.96
C GLU A 41 2.55 12.32 -8.04
N HIS A 42 3.48 12.20 -8.98
CA HIS A 42 3.45 11.21 -10.06
C HIS A 42 3.98 9.82 -9.65
N HIS A 43 4.46 9.65 -8.42
CA HIS A 43 4.93 8.35 -7.91
C HIS A 43 3.80 7.36 -7.57
N VAL A 44 2.55 7.66 -7.90
CA VAL A 44 1.42 6.74 -7.71
C VAL A 44 1.60 5.54 -8.64
N MET A 45 1.82 4.38 -8.05
CA MET A 45 1.88 3.10 -8.77
C MET A 45 0.48 2.53 -8.98
N VAL A 46 -0.36 2.68 -7.97
CA VAL A 46 -1.69 2.08 -7.91
C VAL A 46 -2.63 3.06 -7.23
N ARG A 47 -3.83 3.18 -7.78
CA ARG A 47 -4.95 3.86 -7.14
C ARG A 47 -6.22 3.13 -7.53
N ASP A 48 -7.01 2.75 -6.54
CA ASP A 48 -8.27 2.07 -6.78
C ASP A 48 -9.26 2.32 -5.62
N THR A 49 -10.44 1.73 -5.70
CA THR A 49 -11.50 1.81 -4.72
C THR A 49 -12.10 0.44 -4.47
N VAL A 50 -12.29 0.10 -3.20
CA VAL A 50 -12.97 -1.12 -2.77
C VAL A 50 -14.25 -0.78 -2.01
N ALA A 51 -15.26 -1.62 -2.14
CA ALA A 51 -16.42 -1.57 -1.25
C ALA A 51 -16.05 -2.26 0.07
N THR A 52 -16.46 -1.70 1.21
CA THR A 52 -16.24 -2.38 2.50
C THR A 52 -17.40 -3.26 2.92
N ASP A 53 -18.49 -3.35 2.15
CA ASP A 53 -19.66 -4.22 2.37
C ASP A 53 -20.02 -4.45 3.85
N GLY A 54 -20.17 -3.37 4.60
CA GLY A 54 -20.57 -3.42 6.02
C GLY A 54 -19.43 -3.67 7.01
N TYR A 55 -18.18 -3.64 6.59
CA TYR A 55 -16.98 -3.65 7.44
C TYR A 55 -16.59 -2.21 7.81
N PRO A 56 -16.95 -1.71 9.00
CA PRO A 56 -16.57 -0.37 9.42
C PRO A 56 -15.07 -0.30 9.72
N LEU A 57 -14.38 0.70 9.17
CA LEU A 57 -13.01 1.05 9.56
C LEU A 57 -13.04 1.84 10.87
N ALA A 58 -13.31 1.16 11.98
CA ALA A 58 -13.49 1.78 13.30
C ALA A 58 -12.16 2.08 14.01
N SER A 59 -11.08 1.41 13.61
CA SER A 59 -9.76 1.56 14.20
C SER A 59 -8.65 1.66 13.15
N THR A 60 -7.47 2.10 13.58
CA THR A 60 -6.26 2.07 12.77
C THR A 60 -5.89 0.65 12.31
N GLU A 61 -6.14 -0.35 13.14
CA GLU A 61 -5.88 -1.75 12.89
C GLU A 61 -6.79 -2.30 11.79
N ASP A 62 -8.05 -1.86 11.72
CA ASP A 62 -8.96 -2.22 10.62
C ASP A 62 -8.45 -1.68 9.28
N VAL A 63 -7.93 -0.45 9.27
CA VAL A 63 -7.31 0.15 8.08
C VAL A 63 -6.09 -0.66 7.64
N VAL A 64 -5.22 -1.04 8.57
CA VAL A 64 -4.04 -1.87 8.27
C VAL A 64 -4.45 -3.23 7.71
N ARG A 65 -5.46 -3.89 8.32
CA ARG A 65 -5.98 -5.17 7.83
C ARG A 65 -6.53 -5.05 6.42
N LEU A 66 -7.35 -4.02 6.14
CA LEU A 66 -7.88 -3.77 4.80
C LEU A 66 -6.75 -3.61 3.78
N LEU A 67 -5.75 -2.78 4.08
CA LEU A 67 -4.61 -2.57 3.18
C LEU A 67 -3.82 -3.86 2.93
N LEU A 68 -3.63 -4.72 3.93
CA LEU A 68 -2.97 -6.01 3.76
C LEU A 68 -3.77 -6.95 2.84
N VAL A 69 -5.09 -7.00 3.01
CA VAL A 69 -5.98 -7.80 2.12
C VAL A 69 -5.88 -7.30 0.69
N VAL A 70 -6.05 -5.98 0.48
CA VAL A 70 -5.94 -5.36 -0.84
C VAL A 70 -4.58 -5.65 -1.49
N LEU A 71 -3.48 -5.49 -0.75
CA LEU A 71 -2.14 -5.80 -1.24
C LEU A 71 -2.01 -7.28 -1.65
N ARG A 72 -2.52 -8.20 -0.82
CA ARG A 72 -2.45 -9.64 -1.05
C ARG A 72 -3.26 -10.07 -2.27
N GLU A 73 -4.49 -9.56 -2.39
CA GLU A 73 -5.43 -10.02 -3.41
C GLU A 73 -5.20 -9.35 -4.76
N GLN A 74 -4.91 -8.05 -4.77
CA GLN A 74 -4.89 -7.28 -6.01
C GLN A 74 -3.48 -7.06 -6.57
N LEU A 75 -2.46 -7.00 -5.71
CA LEU A 75 -1.12 -6.57 -6.12
C LEU A 75 -0.06 -7.65 -6.07
N LEU A 76 -0.18 -8.58 -5.12
CA LEU A 76 0.78 -9.64 -4.95
C LEU A 76 0.09 -11.02 -4.84
N PRO A 77 -0.78 -11.40 -5.81
CA PRO A 77 -1.50 -12.66 -5.74
C PRO A 77 -0.52 -13.84 -5.68
N GLY A 78 -0.66 -14.70 -4.67
CA GLY A 78 0.16 -15.91 -4.48
C GLY A 78 1.57 -15.67 -3.95
N SER A 79 1.89 -14.48 -3.42
CA SER A 79 3.25 -14.14 -2.97
C SER A 79 3.47 -14.22 -1.45
N ILE A 80 2.41 -14.31 -0.65
CA ILE A 80 2.46 -14.39 0.81
C ILE A 80 1.68 -15.64 1.23
N ASP A 81 2.44 -16.71 1.47
CA ASP A 81 2.05 -17.89 2.25
C ASP A 81 2.72 -17.82 3.63
#